data_AF-A0A3P7Q278-F1
#
_entry.id   AF-A0A3P7Q278-F1
#
_cell.length_a   1.000
_cell.length_b   1.000
_cell.length_c   1.000
_cell.angle_alpha   90.00
_cell.angle_beta   90.00
_cell.angle_gamma   90.00
#
_symmetry.space_group_name_H-M   'P 1'
#
loop_
_entity.id
_entity.type
_entity.pdbx_description
1 polymer ?
#
loop_
_entity_poly.entity_id
_entity_poly.type
_entity_poly.pdbx_seq_one_letter_code
_entity_poly.pdbx_strand_id
1 'polypeptide(L)'
;MLTRPALAKEFLLETRNVTAIKQGKIAIIHIEPTDMLTYDMLPVWRNELENGVDLGAAGQSLIIMTTLPTRTIYQPNSSIYANKINLAAAAAAGLAMRLTQLNVVAGGGKLDPAKGLFAPMNNQDVYVPITPEITFHFENYGTNEIRGLYDMFIFSLNPEVSRGRLNVSQMTYDEIFLLTDVILWPLIAVKRVAEKVWPADSNGPNRNPCLIYDCEMAGSAQAITLIILGGIIILALANIVRIFYVRRQRQEKKVLGGNAKLILYADDISYVKEAKHVSTASVSMKNHVHLIIIRLFLYSGGNFRLKMTS
;
A
#
# COMPACT_ATOMS: atom_id res chain seq x y z
N MET A 1 20.01 11.80 -2.87
CA MET A 1 18.64 11.26 -2.78
C MET A 1 17.76 12.05 -3.75
N LEU A 2 17.13 11.40 -4.73
CA LEU A 2 16.19 12.02 -5.71
C LEU A 2 14.88 12.52 -5.08
N THR A 3 14.83 12.71 -3.77
CA THR A 3 13.59 12.86 -2.99
C THR A 3 13.19 14.30 -2.75
N ARG A 4 14.03 15.29 -3.07
CA ARG A 4 13.68 16.70 -2.93
C ARG A 4 13.08 17.25 -4.22
N PRO A 5 12.09 18.16 -4.15
CA PRO A 5 11.52 18.82 -5.32
C PRO A 5 12.55 19.42 -6.27
N ALA A 6 13.63 20.02 -5.76
CA ALA A 6 14.71 20.56 -6.59
C ALA A 6 15.37 19.51 -7.50
N LEU A 7 15.70 18.33 -6.96
CA LEU A 7 16.31 17.24 -7.74
C LEU A 7 15.30 16.59 -8.67
N ALA A 8 14.04 16.49 -8.24
CA ALA A 8 12.97 16.01 -9.09
C ALA A 8 12.75 16.93 -10.29
N LYS A 9 12.77 18.25 -10.09
CA LYS A 9 12.71 19.25 -11.17
C LYS A 9 13.85 19.06 -12.17
N GLU A 10 15.09 18.92 -11.71
CA GLU A 10 16.23 18.66 -12.60
C GLU A 10 16.03 17.37 -13.42
N PHE A 11 15.55 16.30 -12.78
CA PHE A 11 15.23 15.06 -13.50
C PHE A 11 14.14 15.27 -14.57
N LEU A 12 13.08 16.04 -14.27
CA LEU A 12 12.03 16.35 -15.22
C LEU A 12 12.57 17.16 -16.42
N LEU A 13 13.47 18.11 -16.17
CA LEU A 13 14.14 18.90 -17.20
C LEU A 13 14.96 18.04 -18.16
N GLU A 14 15.76 17.11 -17.60
CA GLU A 14 16.59 16.21 -18.39
C GLU A 14 15.76 15.19 -19.19
N THR A 15 14.58 14.83 -18.71
CA THR A 15 13.74 13.78 -19.31
C THR A 15 12.57 14.28 -20.16
N ARG A 16 12.33 15.59 -20.23
CA ARG A 16 11.19 16.19 -20.97
C ARG A 16 11.12 15.83 -22.45
N ASN A 17 12.25 15.44 -23.05
CA ASN A 17 12.34 15.09 -24.47
C ASN A 17 12.29 13.59 -24.77
N VAL A 18 12.23 12.73 -23.75
CA VAL A 18 12.12 11.29 -23.93
C VAL A 18 10.81 10.95 -24.64
N THR A 19 10.90 10.21 -25.74
CA THR A 19 9.76 9.88 -26.61
C THR A 19 8.61 9.23 -25.85
N ALA A 20 8.89 8.29 -24.95
CA ALA A 20 7.87 7.62 -24.16
C ALA A 20 7.13 8.56 -23.19
N ILE A 21 7.82 9.57 -22.64
CA ILE A 21 7.23 10.62 -21.81
C ILE A 21 6.37 11.56 -22.66
N LYS A 22 6.85 11.99 -23.82
CA LYS A 22 6.07 12.81 -24.78
C LYS A 22 4.79 12.13 -25.25
N GLN A 23 4.80 10.81 -25.37
CA GLN A 23 3.63 9.99 -25.71
C GLN A 23 2.72 9.69 -24.50
N GLY A 24 3.04 10.20 -23.31
CA GLY A 24 2.29 9.99 -22.07
C GLY A 24 2.25 8.52 -21.61
N LYS A 25 3.23 7.71 -22.01
CA LYS A 25 3.32 6.28 -21.66
C LYS A 25 4.01 6.03 -20.32
N ILE A 26 4.48 7.08 -19.64
CA ILE A 26 5.25 6.99 -18.40
C ILE A 26 4.63 7.93 -17.37
N ALA A 27 4.46 7.43 -16.14
CA ALA A 27 4.20 8.26 -14.97
C ALA A 27 5.50 8.49 -14.21
N ILE A 28 5.70 9.71 -13.69
CA ILE A 28 6.83 10.07 -12.85
C ILE A 28 6.27 10.40 -11.48
N ILE A 29 6.59 9.60 -10.47
CA ILE A 29 6.05 9.77 -9.11
C ILE A 29 7.13 10.38 -8.23
N HIS A 30 6.82 11.53 -7.63
CA HIS A 30 7.65 12.17 -6.61
C HIS A 30 7.07 11.90 -5.22
N ILE A 31 7.93 11.39 -4.34
CA ILE A 31 7.65 11.17 -2.92
C ILE A 31 8.90 11.61 -2.14
N GLU A 32 8.72 12.46 -1.13
CA GLU A 32 9.77 12.79 -0.16
C GLU A 32 9.43 12.14 1.19
N PRO A 33 9.99 10.96 1.52
CA PRO A 33 9.61 10.24 2.73
C PRO A 33 9.86 11.01 4.03
N THR A 34 10.80 11.96 4.01
CA THR A 34 11.16 12.79 5.17
C THR A 34 10.26 13.99 5.37
N ASP A 35 9.47 14.37 4.36
CA ASP A 35 8.56 15.50 4.43
C ASP A 35 7.37 15.28 3.47
N MET A 36 6.46 14.39 3.84
CA MET A 36 5.30 14.06 2.99
C MET A 36 4.11 14.98 3.21
N LEU A 37 4.14 15.89 4.19
CA LEU A 37 2.95 16.66 4.56
C LEU A 37 2.57 17.63 3.45
N THR A 38 1.32 17.57 3.01
CA THR A 38 0.83 18.34 1.85
C THR A 38 1.07 19.85 1.98
N TYR A 39 0.85 20.39 3.17
CA TYR A 39 1.03 21.82 3.41
C TYR A 39 2.50 22.25 3.52
N ASP A 40 3.43 21.32 3.72
CA ASP A 40 4.88 21.59 3.75
C ASP A 40 5.52 21.35 2.37
N MET A 41 5.07 20.31 1.66
CA MET A 41 5.61 19.89 0.36
C MET A 41 5.20 20.79 -0.81
N LEU A 42 3.92 21.17 -0.91
CA LEU A 42 3.45 21.99 -2.04
C LEU A 42 4.11 23.37 -2.13
N PRO A 43 4.39 24.09 -1.01
CA PRO A 43 5.17 25.33 -1.05
C PRO A 43 6.58 25.14 -1.62
N VAL A 44 7.26 24.03 -1.28
CA VAL A 44 8.60 23.75 -1.79
C VAL A 44 8.54 23.51 -3.31
N TRP A 45 7.57 22.72 -3.78
CA TRP A 45 7.34 22.57 -5.22
C TRP A 45 7.01 23.88 -5.91
N ARG A 46 6.18 24.73 -5.31
CA ARG A 46 5.85 26.05 -5.85
C ARG A 46 7.12 26.87 -6.07
N ASN A 47 7.98 26.96 -5.06
CA ASN A 47 9.25 27.67 -5.14
C ASN A 47 10.15 27.16 -6.29
N GLU A 48 10.20 25.85 -6.50
CA GLU A 48 10.95 25.26 -7.62
C GLU A 48 10.39 25.61 -9.01
N LEU A 49 9.11 25.97 -9.08
CA LEU A 49 8.41 26.32 -10.32
C LEU A 49 8.35 27.84 -10.59
N GLU A 50 8.66 28.68 -9.59
CA GLU A 50 8.52 30.16 -9.68
C GLU A 50 9.29 30.79 -10.85
N ASN A 51 10.40 30.18 -11.26
CA ASN A 51 11.21 30.68 -12.37
C ASN A 51 10.63 30.40 -13.77
N GLY A 52 9.38 29.93 -13.87
CA GLY A 52 8.72 29.69 -15.16
C GLY A 52 9.38 28.56 -15.96
N VAL A 53 9.82 27.51 -15.27
CA VAL A 53 10.59 26.42 -15.87
C VAL A 53 9.69 25.57 -16.77
N ASP A 54 10.05 25.43 -18.05
CA ASP A 54 9.35 24.55 -18.99
C ASP A 54 9.76 23.08 -18.79
N LEU A 55 8.95 22.37 -18.01
CA LEU A 55 9.05 20.93 -17.74
C LEU A 55 8.40 20.08 -18.84
N GLY A 56 7.64 20.70 -19.75
CA GLY A 56 6.97 20.06 -20.88
C GLY A 56 6.18 18.80 -20.51
N ALA A 57 6.34 17.76 -21.33
CA ALA A 57 5.66 16.48 -21.15
C ALA A 57 6.08 15.75 -19.87
N ALA A 58 7.30 15.98 -19.36
CA ALA A 58 7.73 15.40 -18.09
C ALA A 58 6.96 16.02 -16.91
N GLY A 59 6.79 17.34 -16.90
CA GLY A 59 5.94 18.03 -15.92
C GLY A 59 4.49 17.53 -15.93
N GLN A 60 3.91 17.35 -17.13
CA GLN A 60 2.57 16.77 -17.26
C GLN A 60 2.50 15.30 -16.84
N SER A 61 3.61 14.56 -16.93
CA SER A 61 3.71 13.17 -16.45
C SER A 61 3.98 13.06 -14.94
N LEU A 62 4.26 14.18 -14.27
CA LEU A 62 4.53 14.23 -12.83
C LEU A 62 3.27 13.93 -12.02
N ILE A 63 3.47 13.14 -10.98
CA ILE A 63 2.55 12.85 -9.90
C ILE A 63 3.29 13.19 -8.61
N ILE A 64 2.75 14.11 -7.82
CA ILE A 64 3.28 14.49 -6.51
C ILE A 64 2.40 13.80 -5.47
N MET A 65 2.99 12.92 -4.68
CA MET A 65 2.26 12.20 -3.64
C MET A 65 2.64 12.76 -2.27
N THR A 66 1.62 13.19 -1.53
CA THR A 66 1.74 13.78 -0.20
C THR A 66 0.74 13.14 0.76
N THR A 67 0.74 13.57 2.01
CA THR A 67 -0.15 13.08 3.05
C THR A 67 -0.74 14.21 3.87
N LEU A 68 -1.89 13.95 4.48
CA LEU A 68 -2.43 14.72 5.60
C LEU A 68 -2.94 13.74 6.65
N PRO A 69 -3.04 14.15 7.93
CA PRO A 69 -3.67 13.31 8.95
C PRO A 69 -5.04 12.83 8.51
N THR A 70 -5.43 11.61 8.89
CA THR A 70 -6.71 11.03 8.45
C THR A 70 -7.88 11.96 8.72
N ARG A 71 -8.85 11.98 7.80
CA ARG A 71 -10.07 12.82 7.86
C ARG A 71 -9.80 14.32 7.71
N THR A 72 -8.59 14.72 7.36
CA THR A 72 -8.29 16.11 7.00
C THR A 72 -8.74 16.36 5.56
N ILE A 73 -9.49 17.44 5.34
CA ILE A 73 -9.85 17.90 3.99
C ILE A 73 -8.77 18.88 3.52
N TYR A 74 -8.18 18.62 2.34
CA TYR A 74 -7.25 19.56 1.71
C TYR A 74 -7.97 20.84 1.30
N GLN A 75 -7.38 21.99 1.64
CA GLN A 75 -7.87 23.33 1.30
C GLN A 75 -6.75 24.13 0.61
N PRO A 76 -6.88 24.48 -0.67
CA PRO A 76 -5.84 25.21 -1.41
C PRO A 76 -5.62 26.64 -0.89
N ASN A 77 -6.62 27.22 -0.23
CA ASN A 77 -6.60 28.55 0.39
C ASN A 77 -6.47 28.50 1.91
N SER A 78 -5.93 27.41 2.47
CA SER A 78 -5.75 27.24 3.91
C SER A 78 -4.91 28.38 4.53
N SER A 79 -5.29 28.78 5.74
CA SER A 79 -4.52 29.74 6.56
C SER A 79 -3.10 29.24 6.89
N ILE A 80 -2.84 27.93 6.78
CA ILE A 80 -1.52 27.32 6.96
C ILE A 80 -0.52 27.91 5.96
N TYR A 81 -0.92 28.10 4.70
CA TYR A 81 -0.08 28.73 3.70
C TYR A 81 0.16 30.22 3.99
N ALA A 82 -0.91 30.95 4.35
CA ALA A 82 -0.82 32.38 4.64
C ALA A 82 0.09 32.67 5.86
N ASN A 83 -0.04 31.85 6.90
CA ASN A 83 0.73 31.96 8.14
C ASN A 83 2.10 31.26 8.07
N LYS A 84 2.44 30.62 6.94
CA LYS A 84 3.69 29.86 6.73
C LYS A 84 3.96 28.86 7.87
N ILE A 85 2.91 28.16 8.30
CA ILE A 85 3.02 27.16 9.37
C ILE A 85 3.72 25.93 8.78
N ASN A 86 4.86 25.56 9.35
CA ASN A 86 5.48 24.27 9.08
C ASN A 86 4.72 23.21 9.88
N LEU A 87 3.95 22.38 9.18
CA LEU A 87 3.03 21.43 9.79
C LEU A 87 3.77 20.31 10.52
N ALA A 88 4.91 19.86 10.00
CA ALA A 88 5.77 18.88 10.67
C ALA A 88 6.27 19.39 12.04
N ALA A 89 6.78 20.62 12.08
CA ALA A 89 7.26 21.25 13.30
C ALA A 89 6.11 21.49 14.30
N ALA A 90 4.97 21.96 13.81
CA ALA A 90 3.77 22.14 14.62
C ALA A 90 3.28 20.81 15.21
N ALA A 91 3.25 19.75 14.40
CA ALA A 91 2.89 18.40 14.84
C ALA A 91 3.85 17.88 15.93
N ALA A 92 5.16 18.06 15.75
CA ALA A 92 6.16 17.66 16.73
C ALA A 92 6.01 18.42 18.06
N ALA A 93 5.88 19.75 18.00
CA ALA A 93 5.67 20.58 19.18
C ALA A 93 4.35 20.24 19.90
N GLY A 94 3.26 20.11 19.13
CA GLY A 94 1.95 19.73 19.65
C GLY A 94 1.98 18.35 20.31
N LEU A 95 2.66 17.38 19.71
CA LEU A 95 2.81 16.04 20.28
C LEU A 95 3.58 16.10 21.60
N ALA A 96 4.71 16.82 21.65
CA ALA A 96 5.49 16.98 22.88
C ALA A 96 4.66 17.63 24.01
N MET A 97 3.90 18.68 23.69
CA MET A 97 2.99 19.32 24.65
C MET A 97 1.90 18.38 25.13
N ARG A 98 1.27 17.64 24.20
CA ARG A 98 0.21 16.69 24.52
C ARG A 98 0.71 15.55 25.40
N LEU A 99 1.88 15.00 25.10
CA LEU A 99 2.50 13.96 25.91
C LEU A 99 2.88 14.47 27.30
N THR A 100 3.40 15.71 27.40
CA THR A 100 3.67 16.34 28.69
C THR A 100 2.40 16.48 29.51
N GLN A 101 1.32 16.99 28.91
CA GLN A 101 0.01 17.11 29.56
C GLN A 101 -0.49 15.75 30.06
N LEU A 102 -0.42 14.71 29.23
CA LEU A 102 -0.86 13.37 29.60
C LEU A 102 -0.04 12.79 30.76
N ASN A 103 1.27 12.99 30.75
CA ASN A 103 2.13 12.55 31.85
C ASN A 103 1.84 13.31 33.16
N VAL A 104 1.62 14.62 33.12
CA VAL A 104 1.25 15.42 34.31
C VAL A 104 -0.07 14.95 34.90
N VAL A 105 -1.07 14.69 34.04
CA VAL A 105 -2.38 14.16 34.49
C VAL A 105 -2.21 12.78 35.13
N ALA A 106 -1.46 11.88 34.49
CA ALA A 106 -1.21 10.54 35.00
C ALA A 106 -0.43 10.53 36.33
N GLY A 107 0.43 11.52 36.57
CA GLY A 107 1.20 11.70 37.80
C GLY A 107 0.51 12.55 38.87
N GLY A 108 -0.80 12.83 38.76
CA GLY A 108 -1.54 13.59 39.76
C GLY A 108 -1.12 15.06 39.86
N GLY A 109 -0.76 15.68 38.73
CA GLY A 109 -0.30 17.06 38.65
C GLY A 109 1.23 17.23 38.70
N LYS A 110 1.98 16.13 38.72
CA LYS A 110 3.46 16.13 38.71
C LYS A 110 3.98 15.20 37.63
N LEU A 111 5.18 15.50 37.12
CA LEU A 111 5.92 14.58 36.27
C LEU A 111 6.57 13.49 37.11
N ASP A 112 6.36 12.24 36.71
CA ASP A 112 7.02 11.08 37.30
C ASP A 112 8.41 10.90 36.65
N PRO A 113 9.52 11.09 37.37
CA PRO A 113 10.86 10.99 36.80
C PRO A 113 11.22 9.56 36.37
N ALA A 114 10.46 8.54 36.80
CA ALA A 114 10.65 7.15 36.39
C ALA A 114 9.98 6.82 35.05
N LYS A 115 9.17 7.73 34.48
CA LYS A 115 8.46 7.51 33.21
C LYS A 115 9.00 8.42 32.11
N GLY A 116 9.23 7.84 30.94
CA GLY A 116 9.63 8.59 29.74
C GLY A 116 8.46 9.39 29.14
N LEU A 117 8.79 10.44 28.37
CA LEU A 117 7.81 11.33 27.73
C LEU A 117 6.75 10.58 26.91
N PHE A 118 7.14 9.53 26.21
CA PHE A 118 6.28 8.75 25.33
C PHE A 118 5.46 7.65 26.04
N ALA A 119 5.61 7.50 27.36
CA ALA A 119 4.87 6.50 28.13
C ALA A 119 3.34 6.50 27.89
N PRO A 120 2.66 7.66 27.68
CA PRO A 120 1.24 7.67 27.38
C PRO A 120 0.86 6.92 26.10
N MET A 121 1.76 6.86 25.11
CA MET A 121 1.48 6.25 23.80
C MET A 121 1.44 4.72 23.84
N ASN A 122 1.89 4.09 24.94
CA ASN A 122 1.86 2.63 25.06
C ASN A 122 0.46 2.09 25.37
N ASN A 123 -0.39 2.90 26.02
CA ASN A 123 -1.65 2.44 26.59
C ASN A 123 -2.88 3.07 25.93
N GLN A 124 -2.71 4.11 25.12
CA GLN A 124 -3.79 4.82 24.48
C GLN A 124 -3.33 5.53 23.21
N ASP A 125 -4.28 5.78 22.32
CA ASP A 125 -4.09 6.65 21.18
C ASP A 125 -3.89 8.10 21.63
N VAL A 126 -3.10 8.84 20.85
CA VAL A 126 -2.80 10.24 21.11
C VAL A 126 -3.28 11.08 19.94
N TYR A 127 -4.20 12.00 20.24
CA TYR A 127 -4.70 13.01 19.32
C TYR A 127 -4.02 14.34 19.61
N VAL A 128 -3.51 14.98 18.55
CA VAL A 128 -2.77 16.24 18.61
C VAL A 128 -3.44 17.24 17.66
N PRO A 129 -4.34 18.11 18.17
CA PRO A 129 -4.92 19.17 17.36
C PRO A 129 -3.88 20.26 17.09
N ILE A 130 -3.70 20.62 15.82
CA ILE A 130 -2.77 21.68 15.38
C ILE A 130 -3.54 22.91 14.91
N THR A 131 -4.59 22.71 14.12
CA THR A 131 -5.58 23.73 13.77
C THR A 131 -6.98 23.15 14.02
N PRO A 132 -8.05 23.96 13.98
CA PRO A 132 -9.42 23.44 14.08
C PRO A 132 -9.75 22.35 13.05
N GLU A 133 -9.07 22.34 11.90
CA GLU A 133 -9.28 21.43 10.78
C GLU A 133 -8.27 20.28 10.73
N ILE A 134 -7.14 20.37 11.44
CA ILE A 134 -6.06 19.37 11.39
C ILE A 134 -5.76 18.82 12.77
N THR A 135 -6.00 17.51 12.93
CA THR A 135 -5.64 16.75 14.12
C THR A 135 -4.83 15.53 13.71
N PHE A 136 -3.63 15.40 14.26
CA PHE A 136 -2.81 14.20 14.10
C PHE A 136 -3.29 13.11 15.05
N HIS A 137 -3.40 11.88 14.54
CA HIS A 137 -3.75 10.70 15.33
C HIS A 137 -2.58 9.73 15.29
N PHE A 138 -2.05 9.43 16.47
CA PHE A 138 -1.03 8.44 16.70
C PHE A 138 -1.61 7.26 17.48
N GLU A 139 -1.34 6.05 17.01
CA GLU A 139 -1.78 4.83 17.68
C GLU A 139 -0.60 3.89 17.95
N ASN A 140 -0.78 3.06 18.96
CA ASN A 140 0.11 1.95 19.24
C ASN A 140 -0.17 0.82 18.25
N TYR A 141 0.83 0.48 17.45
CA TYR A 141 0.73 -0.52 16.38
C TYR A 141 1.51 -1.81 16.67
N GLY A 142 2.09 -1.95 17.87
CA GLY A 142 2.82 -3.15 18.24
C GLY A 142 3.76 -2.92 19.42
N THR A 143 4.65 -3.88 19.68
CA THR A 143 5.61 -3.75 20.78
C THR A 143 6.58 -2.60 20.52
N ASN A 144 6.38 -1.48 21.21
CA ASN A 144 7.16 -0.24 21.07
C ASN A 144 7.11 0.36 19.64
N GLU A 145 6.03 0.13 18.90
CA GLU A 145 5.82 0.72 17.58
C GLU A 145 4.64 1.69 17.60
N ILE A 146 4.93 2.95 17.32
CA ILE A 146 3.92 4.00 17.16
C ILE A 146 3.81 4.32 15.68
N ARG A 147 2.58 4.48 15.19
CA ARG A 147 2.34 5.02 13.85
C ARG A 147 1.39 6.22 13.90
N GLY A 148 1.63 7.17 13.02
CA GLY A 148 0.64 8.18 12.67
C GLY A 148 -0.28 7.65 11.58
N LEU A 149 -1.56 8.01 11.63
CA LEU A 149 -2.52 7.67 10.59
C LEU A 149 -2.65 8.83 9.59
N TYR A 150 -2.59 8.51 8.30
CA TYR A 150 -2.60 9.49 7.22
C TYR A 150 -3.45 9.06 6.04
N ASP A 151 -4.13 10.03 5.43
CA ASP A 151 -4.69 9.92 4.07
C ASP A 151 -3.62 10.40 3.08
N MET A 152 -3.55 9.75 1.91
CA MET A 152 -2.62 10.12 0.84
C MET A 152 -3.32 10.98 -0.21
N PHE A 153 -2.68 12.07 -0.60
CA PHE A 153 -3.17 13.01 -1.60
C PHE A 153 -2.25 12.96 -2.82
N ILE A 154 -2.85 12.87 -4.00
CA ILE A 154 -2.16 12.70 -5.26
C ILE A 154 -2.43 13.93 -6.12
N PHE A 155 -1.38 14.70 -6.37
CA PHE A 155 -1.42 15.92 -7.14
C PHE A 155 -0.77 15.73 -8.50
N SER A 156 -1.24 16.51 -9.48
CA SER A 156 -0.57 16.72 -10.75
C SER A 156 -0.37 18.21 -10.98
N LEU A 157 0.59 18.57 -11.85
CA LEU A 157 0.75 19.96 -12.25
C LEU A 157 -0.33 20.33 -13.27
N ASN A 158 -0.82 21.56 -13.17
CA ASN A 158 -1.60 22.16 -14.24
C ASN A 158 -0.79 22.11 -15.56
N PRO A 159 -1.40 21.69 -16.69
CA PRO A 159 -0.71 21.62 -17.97
C PRO A 159 -0.06 22.94 -18.42
N GLU A 160 -0.65 24.09 -18.10
CA GLU A 160 -0.07 25.40 -18.45
C GLU A 160 1.14 25.75 -17.58
N VAL A 161 1.12 25.36 -16.30
CA VAL A 161 2.29 25.48 -15.40
C VAL A 161 3.42 24.58 -15.88
N SER A 162 3.11 23.36 -16.32
CA SER A 162 4.11 22.41 -16.83
C SER A 162 4.88 22.96 -18.04
N ARG A 163 4.27 23.85 -18.84
CA ARG A 163 4.89 24.47 -20.02
C ARG A 163 5.69 25.74 -19.70
N GLY A 164 5.79 26.15 -18.43
CA GLY A 164 6.51 27.36 -18.02
C GLY A 164 5.88 28.67 -18.52
N ARG A 165 4.61 28.67 -18.93
CA ARG A 165 3.96 29.83 -19.56
C ARG A 165 3.38 30.84 -18.57
N LEU A 166 3.25 30.46 -17.31
CA LEU A 166 2.56 31.23 -16.28
C LEU A 166 3.51 31.62 -15.15
N ASN A 167 3.24 32.78 -14.56
CA ASN A 167 3.93 33.23 -13.36
C ASN A 167 3.33 32.56 -12.12
N VAL A 168 3.94 31.46 -11.70
CA VAL A 168 3.52 30.63 -10.56
C VAL A 168 3.51 31.42 -9.23
N SER A 169 4.33 32.48 -9.10
CA SER A 169 4.39 33.29 -7.87
C SER A 169 3.08 34.00 -7.54
N GLN A 170 2.22 34.28 -8.54
CA GLN A 170 0.94 34.98 -8.36
C GLN A 170 -0.27 34.05 -8.34
N MET A 171 -0.09 32.76 -8.61
CA MET A 171 -1.16 31.78 -8.71
C MET A 171 -1.55 31.21 -7.33
N THR A 172 -2.78 30.72 -7.19
CA THR A 172 -3.22 29.95 -6.02
C THR A 172 -2.75 28.50 -6.12
N TYR A 173 -2.79 27.76 -5.00
CA TYR A 173 -2.31 26.38 -5.00
C TYR A 173 -3.14 25.44 -5.88
N ASP A 174 -4.44 25.66 -6.01
CA ASP A 174 -5.34 24.89 -6.89
C ASP A 174 -5.17 25.23 -8.37
N GLU A 175 -4.71 26.44 -8.70
CA GLU A 175 -4.32 26.79 -10.07
C GLU A 175 -3.02 26.07 -10.50
N ILE A 176 -2.13 25.80 -9.55
CA ILE A 176 -0.82 25.18 -9.79
C ILE A 176 -0.90 23.65 -9.71
N PHE A 177 -1.48 23.13 -8.63
CA PHE A 177 -1.53 21.72 -8.27
C PHE A 177 -2.97 21.22 -8.30
N LEU A 178 -3.24 20.35 -9.26
CA LEU A 178 -4.53 19.70 -9.42
C LEU A 178 -4.56 18.44 -8.54
N LEU A 179 -5.43 18.41 -7.53
CA LEU A 179 -5.70 17.20 -6.75
C LEU A 179 -6.47 16.19 -7.62
N THR A 180 -5.82 15.10 -8.02
CA THR A 180 -6.43 14.11 -8.92
C THR A 180 -7.08 12.98 -8.15
N ASP A 181 -6.42 12.48 -7.11
CA ASP A 181 -6.88 11.31 -6.36
C ASP A 181 -6.54 11.44 -4.86
N VAL A 182 -7.35 10.79 -4.03
CA VAL A 182 -7.13 10.67 -2.58
C VAL A 182 -7.26 9.21 -2.19
N ILE A 183 -6.29 8.69 -1.44
CA ILE A 183 -6.34 7.35 -0.86
C ILE A 183 -6.59 7.50 0.63
N LEU A 184 -7.78 7.12 1.07
CA LEU A 184 -8.19 7.25 2.47
C LEU A 184 -7.69 6.06 3.28
N TRP A 185 -7.33 6.30 4.54
CA TRP A 185 -7.06 5.27 5.53
C TRP A 185 -8.37 4.72 6.14
N PRO A 186 -8.48 3.39 6.37
CA PRO A 186 -7.57 2.34 5.92
C PRO A 186 -7.59 2.24 4.39
N LEU A 187 -6.45 1.89 3.78
CA LEU A 187 -6.16 1.89 2.32
C LEU A 187 -7.10 0.97 1.50
N ILE A 188 -8.39 1.26 1.51
CA ILE A 188 -9.46 0.40 0.99
C ILE A 188 -9.92 0.92 -0.37
N ALA A 189 -9.85 2.24 -0.62
CA ALA A 189 -10.34 2.83 -1.84
C ALA A 189 -9.54 4.08 -2.27
N VAL A 190 -9.27 4.16 -3.57
CA VAL A 190 -8.81 5.38 -4.24
C VAL A 190 -10.04 6.17 -4.67
N LYS A 191 -10.19 7.39 -4.16
CA LYS A 191 -11.23 8.33 -4.57
C LYS A 191 -10.66 9.27 -5.63
N ARG A 192 -11.16 9.18 -6.85
CA ARG A 192 -10.84 10.15 -7.90
C ARG A 192 -11.58 11.47 -7.62
N VAL A 193 -10.83 12.57 -7.64
CA VAL A 193 -11.31 13.94 -7.43
C VAL A 193 -11.38 14.68 -8.76
N ALA A 194 -10.33 14.59 -9.57
CA ALA A 194 -10.25 15.20 -10.89
C ALA A 194 -9.55 14.28 -11.88
N GLU A 195 -9.81 14.47 -13.17
CA GLU A 195 -9.12 13.74 -14.22
C GLU A 195 -7.72 14.33 -14.45
N LYS A 196 -6.69 13.47 -14.41
CA LYS A 196 -5.32 13.85 -14.75
C LYS A 196 -5.19 13.97 -16.28
N VAL A 197 -4.69 15.10 -16.74
CA VAL A 197 -4.33 15.32 -18.15
C VAL A 197 -2.93 14.78 -18.40
N TRP A 198 -2.78 13.86 -19.35
CA TRP A 198 -1.50 13.29 -19.76
C TRP A 198 -0.98 13.94 -21.04
N PRO A 199 0.34 13.85 -21.33
CA PRO A 199 0.88 14.30 -22.60
C PRO A 199 0.21 13.64 -23.81
N ALA A 200 0.17 14.40 -24.91
CA ALA A 200 -0.32 13.97 -26.23
C ALA A 200 -1.74 13.36 -26.19
N ASP A 201 -2.61 13.87 -25.30
CA ASP A 201 -3.99 13.42 -25.11
C ASP A 201 -4.09 11.91 -24.85
N SER A 202 -3.05 11.32 -24.27
CA SER A 202 -3.01 9.90 -23.93
C SER A 202 -3.86 9.60 -22.68
N ASN A 203 -4.17 8.32 -22.48
CA ASN A 203 -4.83 7.84 -21.26
C ASN A 203 -3.83 7.55 -20.12
N GLY A 204 -2.60 8.03 -20.24
CA GLY A 204 -1.50 7.71 -19.35
C GLY A 204 -0.83 6.35 -19.63
N PRO A 205 0.09 5.91 -18.74
CA PRO A 205 0.73 4.60 -18.86
C PRO A 205 -0.31 3.48 -18.88
N ASN A 206 -0.01 2.42 -19.64
CA ASN A 206 -0.84 1.22 -19.65
C ASN A 206 -1.05 0.70 -18.24
N ARG A 207 -2.33 0.57 -17.84
CA ARG A 207 -2.70 -0.03 -16.57
C ARG A 207 -2.34 -1.50 -16.62
N ASN A 208 -1.23 -1.87 -16.00
CA ASN A 208 -0.96 -3.28 -15.74
C ASN A 208 -1.66 -3.63 -14.41
N PRO A 209 -2.71 -4.46 -14.41
CA PRO A 209 -3.43 -4.84 -13.19
C PRO A 209 -2.51 -5.50 -12.14
N CYS A 210 -1.34 -5.95 -12.56
CA CYS A 210 -0.32 -6.60 -11.74
C CYS A 210 0.46 -5.68 -10.79
N LEU A 211 0.23 -4.36 -10.81
CA LEU A 211 0.79 -3.44 -9.82
C LEU A 211 -0.04 -3.38 -8.53
N ILE A 212 -1.30 -3.85 -8.56
CA ILE A 212 -2.24 -3.83 -7.43
C ILE A 212 -2.43 -5.22 -6.83
N TYR A 213 -2.23 -6.27 -7.61
CA TYR A 213 -2.33 -7.67 -7.18
C TYR A 213 -1.12 -8.46 -7.66
N ASP A 214 -0.62 -9.38 -6.82
CA ASP A 214 0.36 -10.39 -7.23
C ASP A 214 -0.21 -11.16 -8.43
N CYS A 215 0.24 -10.80 -9.63
CA CYS A 215 -0.03 -11.56 -10.84
C CYS A 215 0.84 -12.82 -10.87
N GLU A 216 0.57 -13.72 -9.93
CA GLU A 216 0.96 -15.13 -10.04
C GLU A 216 -0.27 -16.01 -10.37
N MET A 217 -1.25 -15.44 -11.08
CA MET A 217 -2.45 -16.16 -11.52
C MET A 217 -2.47 -16.52 -13.01
N ALA A 218 -1.34 -16.41 -13.73
CA ALA A 218 -1.24 -17.01 -15.06
C ALA A 218 -1.12 -18.55 -15.01
N GLY A 219 -0.74 -19.12 -13.86
CA GLY A 219 -0.73 -20.57 -13.64
C GLY A 219 -2.03 -21.16 -13.06
N SER A 220 -2.90 -20.32 -12.49
CA SER A 220 -4.08 -20.81 -11.75
C SER A 220 -5.21 -21.27 -12.66
N ALA A 221 -5.41 -20.67 -13.84
CA ALA A 221 -6.42 -21.15 -14.79
C ALA A 221 -6.13 -22.57 -15.30
N GLN A 222 -4.87 -22.87 -15.61
CA GLN A 222 -4.45 -24.23 -15.96
C GLN A 222 -4.57 -25.20 -14.77
N ALA A 223 -4.18 -24.79 -13.57
CA ALA A 223 -4.31 -25.62 -12.37
C ALA A 223 -5.77 -25.93 -12.02
N ILE A 224 -6.66 -24.93 -12.09
CA ILE A 224 -8.11 -25.10 -11.84
C ILE A 224 -8.71 -26.02 -12.90
N THR A 225 -8.32 -25.87 -14.17
CA THR A 225 -8.77 -26.77 -15.24
C THR A 225 -8.31 -28.21 -15.01
N LEU A 226 -7.07 -28.42 -14.57
CA LEU A 226 -6.53 -29.74 -14.24
C LEU A 226 -7.21 -30.38 -13.01
N ILE A 227 -7.55 -29.59 -11.99
CA ILE A 227 -8.29 -30.06 -10.81
C ILE A 227 -9.71 -30.50 -11.20
N ILE A 228 -10.40 -29.70 -12.02
CA ILE A 228 -11.74 -30.05 -12.50
C ILE A 228 -11.70 -31.31 -13.36
N LEU A 229 -10.73 -31.42 -14.29
CA LEU A 229 -10.57 -32.61 -15.13
C LEU A 229 -10.26 -33.85 -14.30
N GLY A 230 -9.37 -33.73 -13.31
CA GLY A 230 -9.03 -34.80 -12.37
C GLY A 230 -10.24 -35.27 -11.56
N GLY A 231 -11.06 -34.33 -11.07
CA GLY A 231 -12.29 -34.64 -10.35
C GLY A 231 -13.30 -35.42 -11.18
N ILE A 232 -13.48 -35.06 -12.46
CA ILE A 232 -14.39 -35.77 -13.38
C ILE A 232 -13.91 -37.21 -13.63
N ILE A 233 -12.60 -37.41 -13.82
CA ILE A 233 -12.03 -38.75 -14.06
C ILE A 233 -12.22 -39.65 -12.83
N ILE A 234 -11.98 -39.13 -11.62
CA ILE A 234 -12.16 -39.89 -10.38
C ILE A 234 -13.64 -40.28 -10.19
N LEU A 235 -14.58 -39.36 -10.44
CA LEU A 235 -16.02 -39.64 -10.37
C LEU A 235 -16.48 -40.68 -11.39
N ALA A 236 -15.94 -40.63 -12.62
CA ALA A 236 -16.23 -41.61 -13.65
C ALA A 236 -15.71 -43.00 -13.25
N LEU A 237 -14.47 -43.10 -12.78
CA LEU A 237 -13.87 -44.35 -12.33
C LEU A 237 -14.62 -44.94 -11.12
N ALA A 238 -14.96 -44.12 -10.13
CA ALA A 238 -15.74 -44.56 -8.97
C ALA A 238 -17.11 -45.12 -9.37
N ASN A 239 -17.78 -44.49 -10.34
CA ASN A 239 -19.06 -44.99 -10.86
C ASN A 239 -18.91 -46.29 -11.66
N ILE A 240 -17.85 -46.44 -12.46
CA ILE A 240 -17.57 -47.70 -13.18
C ILE A 240 -17.29 -48.82 -12.18
N VAL A 241 -16.45 -48.58 -11.17
CA VAL A 241 -16.16 -49.56 -10.11
C VAL A 241 -17.43 -49.93 -9.36
N ARG A 242 -18.29 -48.95 -9.02
CA ARG A 242 -19.58 -49.20 -8.38
C ARG A 242 -20.49 -50.05 -9.26
N ILE A 243 -20.60 -49.76 -10.55
CA ILE A 243 -21.39 -50.55 -11.50
C ILE A 243 -20.85 -51.98 -11.59
N PHE A 244 -19.53 -52.15 -11.67
CA PHE A 244 -18.89 -53.46 -11.75
C PHE A 244 -19.09 -54.25 -10.46
N TYR A 245 -18.94 -53.61 -9.29
CA TYR A 245 -19.19 -54.23 -7.99
C TYR A 245 -20.65 -54.63 -7.82
N VAL A 246 -21.61 -53.78 -8.21
CA VAL A 246 -23.04 -54.11 -8.15
C VAL A 246 -23.40 -55.23 -9.13
N ARG A 247 -22.81 -55.25 -10.34
CA ARG A 247 -23.00 -56.35 -11.30
C ARG A 247 -22.42 -57.66 -10.78
N ARG A 248 -21.22 -57.62 -10.18
CA ARG A 248 -20.58 -58.78 -9.56
C ARG A 248 -21.39 -59.29 -8.36
N GLN A 249 -21.83 -58.41 -7.45
CA GLN A 249 -22.73 -58.75 -6.35
C GLN A 249 -24.05 -59.36 -6.84
N ARG A 250 -24.62 -58.87 -7.95
CA ARG A 250 -25.83 -59.48 -8.55
C ARG A 250 -25.54 -60.84 -9.19
N GLN A 251 -24.35 -61.07 -9.74
CA GLN A 251 -23.94 -62.38 -10.25
C GLN A 251 -23.67 -63.35 -9.10
N GLU A 252 -22.96 -62.94 -8.05
CA GLU A 252 -22.74 -63.76 -6.85
C GLU A 252 -24.05 -64.06 -6.12
N LYS A 253 -25.02 -63.14 -6.05
CA LYS A 253 -26.38 -63.41 -5.54
C LYS A 253 -27.23 -64.31 -6.45
N LYS A 254 -26.89 -64.44 -7.74
CA LYS A 254 -27.50 -65.44 -8.63
C LYS A 254 -26.84 -66.81 -8.49
N VAL A 255 -25.57 -66.87 -8.08
CA VAL A 255 -24.83 -68.12 -7.81
C VAL A 255 -25.13 -68.64 -6.38
N LEU A 256 -25.41 -67.76 -5.43
CA LEU A 256 -25.85 -68.08 -4.06
C LEU A 256 -27.39 -68.12 -3.96
N GLY A 257 -28.03 -68.83 -4.89
CA GLY A 257 -29.37 -69.33 -4.70
C GLY A 257 -29.37 -70.39 -3.59
N GLY A 258 -29.79 -70.00 -2.39
CA GLY A 258 -30.12 -70.90 -1.29
C GLY A 258 -29.01 -71.08 -0.24
N ASN A 259 -29.34 -70.64 0.98
CA ASN A 259 -28.73 -71.06 2.24
C ASN A 259 -27.22 -70.84 2.45
N ALA A 260 -26.87 -69.69 3.02
CA ALA A 260 -25.73 -69.63 3.94
C ALA A 260 -25.93 -68.50 4.96
N LYS A 261 -26.28 -68.88 6.20
CA LYS A 261 -26.27 -68.01 7.39
C LYS A 261 -24.83 -68.01 7.93
N LEU A 262 -24.14 -66.88 7.88
CA LEU A 262 -22.82 -66.73 8.50
C LEU A 262 -22.96 -66.03 9.86
N ILE A 263 -22.47 -66.68 10.91
CA ILE A 263 -22.33 -66.18 12.28
C ILE A 263 -20.87 -65.74 12.42
N LEU A 264 -20.62 -64.50 12.89
CA LEU A 264 -19.28 -63.97 13.15
C LEU A 264 -18.97 -64.07 14.65
N TYR A 265 -17.76 -64.52 14.98
CA TYR A 265 -17.23 -64.61 16.36
C TYR A 265 -16.34 -63.41 16.69
N ALA A 266 -16.23 -63.13 17.97
CA ALA A 266 -15.73 -61.88 18.54
C ALA A 266 -14.21 -61.66 18.44
N ASP A 267 -13.47 -62.57 17.82
CA ASP A 267 -11.99 -62.56 17.82
C ASP A 267 -11.37 -61.83 16.62
N ASP A 268 -12.16 -61.39 15.65
CA ASP A 268 -11.67 -60.86 14.36
C ASP A 268 -11.31 -59.36 14.37
N ILE A 269 -11.13 -58.73 15.54
CA ILE A 269 -10.74 -57.31 15.60
C ILE A 269 -9.55 -57.09 16.54
N SER A 270 -8.43 -56.64 15.97
CA SER A 270 -7.41 -55.88 16.72
C SER A 270 -6.83 -54.74 15.88
N TYR A 271 -6.60 -53.60 16.54
CA TYR A 271 -6.13 -52.33 15.97
C TYR A 271 -4.69 -52.04 16.38
N VAL A 272 -3.88 -51.46 15.49
CA VAL A 272 -2.54 -50.93 15.82
C VAL A 272 -2.32 -49.53 15.23
N LYS A 273 -1.70 -48.67 16.05
CA LYS A 273 -1.41 -47.23 15.93
C LYS A 273 -0.12 -46.91 15.14
N GLU A 274 -0.08 -45.68 14.61
CA GLU A 274 1.00 -44.99 13.87
C GLU A 274 2.25 -44.60 14.69
N ALA A 275 3.39 -44.41 13.98
CA ALA A 275 4.44 -43.47 14.38
C ALA A 275 5.29 -42.91 13.19
N LYS A 276 5.29 -41.57 13.12
CA LYS A 276 6.37 -40.57 12.88
C LYS A 276 7.34 -40.56 11.67
N HIS A 277 7.50 -39.31 11.20
CA HIS A 277 8.33 -38.66 10.17
C HIS A 277 9.84 -38.50 10.49
N VAL A 278 10.71 -38.42 9.45
CA VAL A 278 12.05 -37.78 9.47
C VAL A 278 12.47 -37.20 8.08
N SER A 279 12.97 -35.94 8.09
CA SER A 279 14.00 -35.17 7.30
C SER A 279 14.25 -35.39 5.77
N THR A 280 14.92 -34.54 4.95
CA THR A 280 15.93 -33.43 5.07
C THR A 280 16.22 -32.79 3.68
N ALA A 281 16.67 -31.52 3.65
CA ALA A 281 17.66 -30.83 2.73
C ALA A 281 17.43 -30.85 1.18
N SER A 282 17.95 -29.99 0.28
CA SER A 282 19.15 -29.12 0.22
C SER A 282 19.12 -28.14 -1.01
N VAL A 283 19.69 -26.93 -0.84
CA VAL A 283 20.71 -26.19 -1.66
C VAL A 283 20.57 -25.98 -3.20
N SER A 284 20.74 -24.74 -3.69
CA SER A 284 21.90 -24.29 -4.55
C SER A 284 21.68 -22.99 -5.38
N MET A 285 22.71 -22.12 -5.32
CA MET A 285 23.22 -21.02 -6.19
C MET A 285 22.51 -20.54 -7.48
N LYS A 286 22.52 -19.20 -7.70
CA LYS A 286 23.42 -18.51 -8.68
C LYS A 286 23.17 -17.00 -8.78
N ASN A 287 24.27 -16.25 -8.90
CA ASN A 287 24.31 -14.81 -9.19
C ASN A 287 24.00 -14.51 -10.67
N HIS A 288 23.14 -13.52 -10.92
CA HIS A 288 23.14 -12.73 -12.15
C HIS A 288 22.93 -11.24 -11.82
N VAL A 289 23.86 -10.44 -12.34
CA VAL A 289 23.87 -8.98 -12.31
C VAL A 289 22.76 -8.47 -13.22
N HIS A 290 21.81 -7.72 -12.66
CA HIS A 290 20.76 -7.03 -13.42
C HIS A 290 20.84 -5.52 -13.16
N LEU A 291 20.96 -4.80 -14.28
CA LEU A 291 20.47 -3.46 -14.56
C LEU A 291 19.46 -2.95 -13.51
N ILE A 292 19.83 -1.90 -12.76
CA ILE A 292 18.92 -1.22 -11.82
C ILE A 292 17.93 -0.37 -12.63
N ILE A 293 16.85 -1.01 -13.07
CA ILE A 293 15.56 -0.35 -13.18
C ILE A 293 15.04 -0.29 -11.75
N ILE A 294 14.81 0.91 -11.21
CA ILE A 294 14.15 1.07 -9.92
C ILE A 294 12.71 0.57 -10.09
N ARG A 295 12.52 -0.74 -9.92
CA ARG A 295 11.26 -1.33 -9.49
C ARG A 295 11.06 -0.82 -8.06
N LEU A 296 10.28 0.25 -7.91
CA LEU A 296 9.66 0.50 -6.63
C LEU A 296 8.77 -0.72 -6.35
N PHE A 297 9.27 -1.61 -5.50
CA PHE A 297 8.39 -2.23 -4.54
C PHE A 297 7.64 -1.09 -3.87
N LEU A 298 6.31 -1.15 -3.87
CA LEU A 298 5.51 -0.53 -2.82
C LEU A 298 5.94 -1.20 -1.51
N TYR A 299 7.11 -0.78 -1.02
CA TYR A 299 7.43 -0.91 0.37
C TYR A 299 6.37 -0.08 1.07
N SER A 300 5.53 -0.76 1.85
CA SER A 300 4.64 -0.18 2.85
C SER A 300 5.14 1.21 3.21
N GLY A 301 4.31 2.22 2.91
CA GLY A 301 4.63 3.63 2.98
C GLY A 301 5.49 3.96 4.20
N GLY A 302 6.42 4.90 4.00
CA GLY A 302 7.31 5.37 5.04
C GLY A 302 6.56 5.70 6.32
N ASN A 303 6.50 4.72 7.21
CA ASN A 303 6.14 4.93 8.60
C ASN A 303 7.30 5.73 9.17
N PHE A 304 7.01 6.95 9.64
CA PHE A 304 7.88 7.62 10.60
C PHE A 304 7.99 6.71 11.83
N ARG A 305 9.02 5.88 11.87
CA ARG A 305 9.33 4.98 12.97
C ARG A 305 10.20 5.74 13.97
N LEU A 306 9.62 6.16 15.07
CA LEU A 306 10.38 6.49 16.27
C LEU A 306 10.64 5.20 17.02
N LYS A 307 11.86 4.68 16.93
CA LYS A 307 12.30 3.55 17.75
C LYS A 307 12.67 4.08 19.12
N MET A 308 11.83 3.81 20.13
CA MET A 308 12.19 4.12 21.51
C MET A 308 13.29 3.17 21.97
N THR A 309 14.48 3.71 22.24
CA THR A 309 15.50 3.02 23.03
C THR A 309 15.19 3.24 24.50
N SER A 310 15.02 2.14 25.23
CA SER A 310 14.92 2.10 26.69
C SER A 310 16.19 2.62 27.36
#